data_AF-X1G0L1-F1
#
_entry.id   AF-X1G0L1-F1
#
_cell.length_a   1.000
_cell.length_b   1.000
_cell.length_c   1.000
_cell.angle_alpha   90.00
_cell.angle_beta   90.00
_cell.angle_gamma   90.00
#
_symmetry.space_group_name_H-M   'P 1'
#
loop_
_entity.id
_entity.type
_entity.pdbx_description
1 polymer ?
#
loop_
_entity_poly.entity_id
_entity_poly.type
_entity_poly.pdbx_seq_one_letter_code
_entity_poly.pdbx_strand_id
1 'polypeptide(L)'
;MGKLARKVALVGAGTSKFGQTFPLRRIPEHWTDAWLNAVATVDNGIEPKDIEACYVGNYSADLFNHQGHLGPMISSLVGLNPKPAPRFEGACASSGIAMRQALITIASGLMDVICVCGIEVMTEVPTVGVTDALATASDVTFEYTAGATFPGLYAAIASAHMHKYGTTWEDFMRVAIKNHINGKENPFAQMQRSINFSSERYFK
;
A
#
# COMPACT_ATOMS: atom_id res chain seq x y z
N MET A 1 -18.11 18.20 -14.66
CA MET A 1 -17.40 17.48 -13.58
C MET A 1 -18.42 17.23 -12.46
N GLY A 2 -18.65 15.98 -12.05
CA GLY A 2 -19.67 15.64 -11.04
C GLY A 2 -19.31 16.14 -9.64
N LYS A 3 -20.32 16.39 -8.80
CA LYS A 3 -20.16 16.75 -7.37
C LYS A 3 -20.63 15.57 -6.50
N LEU A 4 -19.99 15.37 -5.35
CA LEU A 4 -20.46 14.41 -4.35
C LEU A 4 -21.78 14.90 -3.72
N ALA A 5 -22.71 13.99 -3.46
CA ALA A 5 -24.01 14.33 -2.87
C ALA A 5 -23.91 14.65 -1.37
N ARG A 6 -23.14 13.85 -0.61
CA ARG A 6 -22.75 14.16 0.78
C ARG A 6 -21.28 14.52 0.89
N LYS A 7 -20.94 15.35 1.87
CA LYS A 7 -19.54 15.59 2.26
C LYS A 7 -19.00 14.35 2.95
N VAL A 8 -17.71 14.07 2.74
CA VAL A 8 -17.01 12.95 3.39
C VAL A 8 -15.78 13.51 4.10
N ALA A 9 -15.46 12.95 5.27
CA ALA A 9 -14.31 13.33 6.06
C ALA A 9 -13.51 12.07 6.47
N LEU A 10 -12.20 12.23 6.62
CA LEU A 10 -11.35 11.24 7.28
C LEU A 10 -11.28 11.60 8.76
N VAL A 11 -11.79 10.73 9.62
CA VAL A 11 -11.90 10.99 11.08
C VAL A 11 -10.80 10.32 11.90
N GLY A 12 -10.05 9.41 11.29
CA GLY A 12 -8.91 8.73 11.91
C GLY A 12 -8.08 8.00 10.88
N ALA A 13 -6.80 7.81 11.17
CA ALA A 13 -5.86 7.08 10.32
C ALA A 13 -4.73 6.49 11.15
N GLY A 14 -4.29 5.30 10.77
CA GLY A 14 -3.23 4.58 11.48
C GLY A 14 -2.47 3.71 10.51
N THR A 15 -1.24 3.38 10.91
CA THR A 15 -0.37 2.52 10.12
C THR A 15 0.47 1.66 11.04
N SER A 16 0.85 0.47 10.58
CA SER A 16 1.83 -0.36 11.27
C SER A 16 3.24 -0.03 10.80
N LYS A 17 4.25 -0.53 11.53
CA LYS A 17 5.65 -0.36 11.14
C LYS A 17 5.93 -1.13 9.84
N PHE A 18 6.45 -0.44 8.83
CA PHE A 18 6.95 -1.08 7.61
C PHE A 18 8.33 -1.68 7.88
N GLY A 19 8.59 -2.87 7.35
CA GLY A 19 9.86 -3.54 7.58
C GLY A 19 9.90 -4.98 7.08
N GLN A 20 11.06 -5.61 7.25
CA GLN A 20 11.18 -7.06 7.13
C GLN A 20 10.86 -7.68 8.48
N THR A 21 9.64 -8.21 8.61
CA THR A 21 9.08 -8.65 9.89
C THR A 21 8.79 -10.16 9.93
N PHE A 22 8.80 -10.84 8.79
CA PHE A 22 8.71 -12.31 8.74
C PHE A 22 10.00 -12.97 9.27
N PRO A 23 9.94 -14.08 10.02
CA PRO A 23 8.74 -14.87 10.37
C PRO A 23 7.99 -14.40 11.62
N LEU A 24 8.42 -13.32 12.26
CA LEU A 24 7.88 -12.88 13.56
C LEU A 24 6.48 -12.27 13.44
N ARG A 25 6.16 -11.64 12.32
CA ARG A 25 4.86 -10.99 12.08
C ARG A 25 4.37 -11.31 10.67
N ARG A 26 3.06 -11.43 10.54
CA ARG A 26 2.32 -11.70 9.30
C ARG A 26 1.15 -10.71 9.18
N ILE A 27 0.24 -10.98 8.25
CA ILE A 27 -0.93 -10.15 7.95
C ILE A 27 -1.74 -9.79 9.23
N PRO A 28 -2.09 -10.73 10.13
CA PRO A 28 -2.93 -10.43 11.29
C PRO A 28 -2.31 -9.40 12.23
N GLU A 29 -1.02 -9.53 12.52
CA GLU A 29 -0.34 -8.62 13.45
C GLU A 29 -0.19 -7.22 12.84
N HIS A 30 0.14 -7.13 11.55
CA HIS A 30 0.26 -5.84 10.86
C HIS A 30 -1.07 -5.11 10.74
N TRP A 31 -2.16 -5.85 10.49
CA TRP A 31 -3.49 -5.27 10.46
C TRP A 31 -3.93 -4.80 11.84
N THR A 32 -3.72 -5.62 12.88
CA THR A 32 -4.12 -5.28 14.25
C THR A 32 -3.43 -4.02 14.75
N ASP A 33 -2.12 -3.86 14.51
CA ASP A 33 -1.39 -2.63 14.84
C ASP A 33 -1.96 -1.41 14.10
N ALA A 34 -2.17 -1.53 12.78
CA ALA A 34 -2.67 -0.42 11.98
C ALA A 34 -4.08 0.00 12.42
N TRP A 35 -4.94 -0.97 12.74
CA TRP A 35 -6.27 -0.75 13.29
C TRP A 35 -6.22 -0.03 14.64
N LEU A 36 -5.46 -0.55 15.61
CA LEU A 36 -5.33 0.06 16.94
C LEU A 36 -4.78 1.49 16.86
N ASN A 37 -3.78 1.71 16.00
CA ASN A 37 -3.25 3.04 15.75
C ASN A 37 -4.29 3.96 15.10
N ALA A 38 -5.17 3.45 14.24
CA ALA A 38 -6.19 4.27 13.58
C ALA A 38 -7.30 4.68 14.54
N VAL A 39 -7.87 3.73 15.29
CA VAL A 39 -8.98 4.02 16.22
C VAL A 39 -8.54 4.96 17.36
N ALA A 40 -7.27 4.89 17.78
CA ALA A 40 -6.70 5.78 18.78
C ALA A 40 -6.60 7.25 18.33
N THR A 41 -6.68 7.54 17.03
CA THR A 41 -6.64 8.91 16.50
C THR A 41 -8.00 9.58 16.35
N VAL A 42 -9.09 8.88 16.66
CA VAL A 42 -10.45 9.42 16.53
C VAL A 42 -10.81 10.22 17.79
N ASP A 43 -11.01 11.53 17.66
CA ASP A 43 -11.16 12.49 18.78
C ASP A 43 -12.20 12.09 19.85
N ASN A 44 -13.35 11.56 19.44
CA ASN A 44 -14.44 11.15 20.34
C ASN A 44 -14.51 9.63 20.53
N GLY A 45 -13.44 8.92 20.15
CA GLY A 45 -13.43 7.47 20.06
C GLY A 45 -14.29 6.95 18.90
N ILE A 46 -14.14 5.65 18.65
CA ILE A 46 -14.96 4.88 17.72
C ILE A 46 -14.97 3.43 18.18
N GLU A 47 -16.13 2.77 18.09
CA GLU A 47 -16.27 1.36 18.39
C GLU A 47 -16.57 0.55 17.11
N PRO A 48 -16.23 -0.75 17.07
CA PRO A 48 -16.56 -1.60 15.92
C PRO A 48 -18.04 -1.58 15.51
N LYS A 49 -18.96 -1.33 16.46
CA LYS A 49 -20.40 -1.25 16.20
C LYS A 49 -20.79 -0.03 15.34
N ASP A 50 -20.00 1.03 15.40
CA ASP A 50 -20.23 2.29 14.68
C ASP A 50 -19.83 2.18 13.20
N ILE A 51 -19.06 1.16 12.84
CA ILE A 51 -18.56 0.93 11.49
C ILE A 51 -19.50 -0.03 10.74
N GLU A 52 -19.85 0.35 9.52
CA GLU A 52 -20.84 -0.38 8.72
C GLU A 52 -20.22 -1.31 7.69
N ALA A 53 -18.95 -1.08 7.30
CA ALA A 53 -18.20 -1.95 6.40
C ALA A 53 -16.68 -1.78 6.56
N CYS A 54 -15.93 -2.79 6.09
CA CYS A 54 -14.46 -2.76 6.00
C CYS A 54 -14.01 -2.96 4.55
N TYR A 55 -13.55 -1.92 3.87
CA TYR A 55 -13.10 -1.99 2.49
C TYR A 55 -11.62 -2.32 2.46
N VAL A 56 -11.26 -3.50 1.93
CA VAL A 56 -9.90 -4.04 2.02
C VAL A 56 -9.17 -3.87 0.68
N GLY A 57 -8.15 -3.03 0.63
CA GLY A 57 -7.20 -2.94 -0.46
C GLY A 57 -6.05 -3.92 -0.26
N ASN A 58 -5.94 -4.92 -1.13
CA ASN A 58 -4.82 -5.85 -1.14
C ASN A 58 -4.55 -6.30 -2.58
N TYR A 59 -3.30 -6.21 -3.01
CA TYR A 59 -2.93 -6.63 -4.34
C TYR A 59 -2.76 -8.15 -4.40
N SER A 60 -1.92 -8.74 -3.55
CA SER A 60 -1.33 -10.03 -3.91
C SER A 60 -1.04 -10.96 -2.73
N ALA A 61 -1.84 -10.92 -1.65
CA ALA A 61 -1.68 -11.87 -0.54
C ALA A 61 -1.97 -13.33 -0.94
N ASP A 62 -2.78 -13.53 -1.97
CA ASP A 62 -3.01 -14.82 -2.61
C ASP A 62 -1.74 -15.38 -3.27
N LEU A 63 -0.85 -14.51 -3.75
CA LEU A 63 0.45 -14.89 -4.34
C LEU A 63 1.57 -14.96 -3.29
N PHE A 64 1.67 -13.98 -2.39
CA PHE A 64 2.75 -13.93 -1.39
C PHE A 64 2.53 -14.85 -0.20
N ASN A 65 1.29 -14.95 0.29
CA ASN A 65 0.96 -15.60 1.56
C ASN A 65 0.08 -16.84 1.37
N HIS A 66 -0.27 -17.16 0.11
CA HIS A 66 -1.29 -18.16 -0.23
C HIS A 66 -2.63 -17.94 0.49
N GLN A 67 -2.99 -16.66 0.72
CA GLN A 67 -4.18 -16.27 1.47
C GLN A 67 -5.17 -15.49 0.58
N GLY A 68 -6.25 -16.17 0.18
CA GLY A 68 -7.43 -15.53 -0.40
C GLY A 68 -8.37 -14.98 0.67
N HIS A 69 -9.64 -14.74 0.33
CA HIS A 69 -10.74 -14.43 1.26
C HIS A 69 -10.40 -13.41 2.38
N LEU A 70 -9.54 -12.43 2.07
CA LEU A 70 -8.95 -11.54 3.06
C LEU A 70 -9.98 -10.66 3.78
N GLY A 71 -11.04 -10.24 3.10
CA GLY A 71 -12.06 -9.35 3.65
C GLY A 71 -12.61 -9.84 4.99
N PRO A 72 -13.30 -10.99 5.02
CA PRO A 72 -13.79 -11.60 6.25
C PRO A 72 -12.71 -11.96 7.26
N MET A 73 -11.51 -12.34 6.80
CA MET A 73 -10.38 -12.62 7.70
C MET A 73 -9.99 -11.36 8.48
N ILE A 74 -9.73 -10.26 7.78
CA ILE A 74 -9.33 -8.97 8.34
C ILE A 74 -10.44 -8.36 9.22
N SER A 75 -11.71 -8.44 8.79
CA SER A 75 -12.82 -7.93 9.59
C SER A 75 -13.01 -8.71 10.90
N SER A 76 -12.76 -10.02 10.89
CA SER A 76 -12.89 -10.86 12.08
C SER A 76 -11.90 -10.49 13.19
N LEU A 77 -10.69 -10.08 12.82
CA LEU A 77 -9.62 -9.72 13.76
C LEU A 77 -9.94 -8.46 14.58
N VAL A 78 -10.84 -7.60 14.08
CA VAL A 78 -11.15 -6.30 14.69
C VAL A 78 -12.61 -6.19 15.12
N GLY A 79 -13.33 -7.31 15.20
CA GLY A 79 -14.71 -7.36 15.68
C GLY A 79 -15.73 -6.72 14.73
N LEU A 80 -15.41 -6.60 13.43
CA LEU A 80 -16.31 -6.06 12.42
C LEU A 80 -17.24 -7.11 11.81
N ASN A 81 -17.23 -8.35 12.28
CA ASN A 81 -18.23 -9.33 11.83
C ASN A 81 -19.62 -8.98 12.39
N PRO A 82 -20.71 -9.15 11.63
CA PRO A 82 -20.82 -9.70 10.27
C PRO A 82 -20.89 -8.61 9.17
N LYS A 83 -20.25 -7.45 9.36
CA LYS A 83 -20.32 -6.33 8.42
C LYS A 83 -19.68 -6.69 7.06
N PRO A 84 -20.15 -6.11 5.93
CA PRO A 84 -19.55 -6.34 4.62
C PRO A 84 -18.06 -5.98 4.58
N ALA A 85 -17.25 -6.86 3.98
CA ALA A 85 -15.81 -6.66 3.84
C ALA A 85 -15.29 -7.02 2.43
N PRO A 86 -15.58 -6.23 1.39
CA PRO A 86 -15.08 -6.50 0.04
C PRO A 86 -13.57 -6.25 -0.10
N ARG A 87 -12.88 -7.11 -0.87
CA ARG A 87 -11.50 -6.89 -1.33
C ARG A 87 -11.54 -6.11 -2.65
N PHE A 88 -10.73 -5.05 -2.73
CA PHE A 88 -10.46 -4.30 -3.94
C PHE A 88 -9.01 -4.54 -4.36
N GLU A 89 -8.84 -4.76 -5.67
CA GLU A 89 -7.57 -5.06 -6.30
C GLU A 89 -7.38 -4.10 -7.49
N GLY A 90 -6.16 -3.60 -7.64
CA GLY A 90 -5.70 -2.80 -8.77
C GLY A 90 -4.21 -2.51 -8.62
N ALA A 91 -3.42 -3.57 -8.46
CA ALA A 91 -1.99 -3.55 -8.17
C ALA A 91 -1.66 -2.64 -6.97
N CYS A 92 -0.58 -1.87 -7.07
CA CYS A 92 -0.16 -0.90 -6.06
C CYS A 92 -1.23 0.17 -5.71
N ALA A 93 -2.28 0.32 -6.53
CA ALA A 93 -3.37 1.29 -6.30
C ALA A 93 -4.55 0.71 -5.51
N SER A 94 -4.50 -0.57 -5.10
CA SER A 94 -5.61 -1.30 -4.46
C SER A 94 -6.26 -0.54 -3.30
N SER A 95 -5.47 0.03 -2.38
CA SER A 95 -6.00 0.81 -1.25
C SER A 95 -6.58 2.17 -1.68
N GLY A 96 -6.05 2.78 -2.74
CA GLY A 96 -6.61 3.99 -3.32
C GLY A 96 -7.98 3.73 -3.99
N ILE A 97 -8.14 2.57 -4.63
CA ILE A 97 -9.43 2.12 -5.16
C ILE A 97 -10.41 1.86 -4.02
N ALA A 98 -9.99 1.15 -2.97
CA ALA A 98 -10.82 0.90 -1.77
C ALA A 98 -11.27 2.23 -1.13
N MET A 99 -10.35 3.20 -0.97
CA MET A 99 -10.67 4.53 -0.44
C MET A 99 -11.65 5.28 -1.34
N ARG A 100 -11.45 5.25 -2.67
CA ARG A 100 -12.38 5.86 -3.64
C ARG A 100 -13.78 5.26 -3.55
N GLN A 101 -13.88 3.93 -3.38
CA GLN A 101 -15.16 3.26 -3.23
C GLN A 101 -15.83 3.64 -1.91
N ALA A 102 -15.08 3.69 -0.80
CA ALA A 102 -15.63 4.15 0.48
C ALA A 102 -16.14 5.59 0.40
N LEU A 103 -15.39 6.48 -0.26
CA LEU A 103 -15.81 7.87 -0.51
C LEU A 103 -17.13 7.94 -1.30
N ILE A 104 -17.29 7.13 -2.34
CA ILE A 104 -18.51 7.11 -3.16
C ILE A 104 -19.69 6.54 -2.36
N THR A 105 -19.47 5.45 -1.61
CA THR A 105 -20.49 4.83 -0.77
C THR A 105 -20.97 5.77 0.33
N ILE A 106 -20.05 6.48 0.99
CA ILE A 106 -20.42 7.50 1.97
C ILE A 106 -21.09 8.69 1.29
N ALA A 107 -20.56 9.17 0.17
CA ALA A 107 -21.18 10.29 -0.54
C ALA A 107 -22.60 9.99 -1.05
N SER A 108 -22.96 8.73 -1.30
CA SER A 108 -24.25 8.34 -1.87
C SER A 108 -25.41 8.29 -0.89
N GLY A 109 -25.15 8.17 0.42
CA GLY A 109 -26.22 7.89 1.39
C GLY A 109 -26.24 6.44 1.89
N LEU A 110 -25.46 5.54 1.28
CA LEU A 110 -25.62 4.10 1.52
C LEU A 110 -25.04 3.65 2.87
N MET A 111 -23.94 4.26 3.32
CA MET A 111 -23.29 4.02 4.61
C MET A 111 -22.71 5.33 5.12
N ASP A 112 -22.63 5.52 6.42
CA ASP A 112 -22.09 6.71 7.09
C ASP A 112 -20.64 6.52 7.53
N VAL A 113 -20.26 5.31 7.96
CA VAL A 113 -18.91 5.03 8.49
C VAL A 113 -18.33 3.76 7.90
N ILE A 114 -17.22 3.89 7.18
CA ILE A 114 -16.51 2.78 6.54
C ILE A 114 -15.04 2.80 6.99
N CYS A 115 -14.55 1.66 7.46
CA CYS A 115 -13.12 1.44 7.64
C CYS A 115 -12.48 1.08 6.29
N VAL A 116 -11.34 1.67 5.96
CA VAL A 116 -10.54 1.30 4.80
C VAL A 116 -9.24 0.67 5.30
N CYS A 117 -9.04 -0.61 4.95
CA CYS A 117 -7.85 -1.37 5.28
C CYS A 117 -6.93 -1.44 4.05
N GLY A 118 -5.66 -1.13 4.22
CA GLY A 118 -4.61 -1.45 3.26
C GLY A 118 -3.61 -2.40 3.90
N ILE A 119 -3.38 -3.56 3.31
CA ILE A 119 -2.50 -4.58 3.90
C ILE A 119 -1.74 -5.34 2.82
N GLU A 120 -0.44 -5.57 3.06
CA GLU A 120 0.42 -6.38 2.20
C GLU A 120 1.58 -6.94 3.04
N VAL A 121 1.93 -8.21 2.84
CA VAL A 121 3.09 -8.85 3.48
C VAL A 121 3.86 -9.64 2.44
N MET A 122 4.95 -9.04 1.94
CA MET A 122 5.72 -9.57 0.81
C MET A 122 6.86 -10.49 1.24
N THR A 123 7.23 -10.48 2.52
CA THR A 123 8.46 -11.09 3.03
C THR A 123 8.38 -12.58 3.34
N GLU A 124 7.25 -13.23 3.03
CA GLU A 124 7.09 -14.68 3.20
C GLU A 124 7.66 -15.49 2.03
N VAL A 125 7.98 -14.81 0.91
CA VAL A 125 8.62 -15.40 -0.26
C VAL A 125 9.96 -14.72 -0.53
N PRO A 126 10.92 -15.41 -1.17
CA PRO A 126 12.19 -14.80 -1.57
C PRO A 126 11.97 -13.68 -2.59
N THR A 127 12.93 -12.77 -2.73
CA THR A 127 12.86 -11.62 -3.66
C THR A 127 12.49 -12.01 -5.10
N VAL A 128 12.91 -13.18 -5.57
CA VAL A 128 12.53 -13.69 -6.89
C VAL A 128 11.02 -13.98 -6.98
N GLY A 129 10.44 -14.59 -5.95
CA GLY A 129 9.00 -14.82 -5.85
C GLY A 129 8.23 -13.52 -5.66
N VAL A 130 8.80 -12.54 -4.94
CA VAL A 130 8.24 -11.19 -4.88
C VAL A 130 8.19 -10.56 -6.28
N THR A 131 9.26 -10.68 -7.05
CA THR A 131 9.40 -10.09 -8.38
C THR A 131 8.42 -10.71 -9.36
N ASP A 132 8.27 -12.04 -9.33
CA ASP A 132 7.31 -12.80 -10.13
C ASP A 132 5.86 -12.38 -9.81
N ALA A 133 5.48 -12.38 -8.53
CA ALA A 133 4.14 -12.00 -8.13
C ALA A 133 3.82 -10.53 -8.46
N LEU A 134 4.75 -9.59 -8.25
CA LEU A 134 4.58 -8.20 -8.68
C LEU A 134 4.42 -8.07 -10.20
N ALA A 135 5.12 -8.88 -10.98
CA ALA A 135 5.04 -8.83 -12.44
C ALA A 135 3.65 -9.19 -12.98
N THR A 136 2.80 -9.85 -12.20
CA THR A 136 1.40 -10.12 -12.59
C THR A 136 0.55 -8.85 -12.74
N ALA A 137 1.04 -7.68 -12.29
CA ALA A 137 0.41 -6.37 -12.54
C ALA A 137 0.82 -5.76 -13.89
N SER A 138 1.78 -6.34 -14.59
CA SER A 138 2.13 -6.00 -15.97
C SER A 138 1.38 -6.92 -16.94
N ASP A 139 1.52 -6.66 -18.25
CA ASP A 139 0.99 -7.61 -19.24
C ASP A 139 1.81 -8.90 -19.22
N VAL A 140 1.24 -9.96 -18.64
CA VAL A 140 1.91 -11.27 -18.56
C VAL A 140 2.20 -11.86 -19.95
N THR A 141 1.40 -11.53 -20.96
CA THR A 141 1.52 -12.09 -22.31
C THR A 141 2.66 -11.44 -23.09
N PHE A 142 2.83 -10.13 -22.95
CA PHE A 142 3.74 -9.35 -23.79
C PHE A 142 4.92 -8.70 -23.05
N GLU A 143 4.76 -8.32 -21.79
CA GLU A 143 5.81 -7.67 -21.01
C GLU A 143 6.59 -8.69 -20.18
N TYR A 144 5.89 -9.45 -19.33
CA TYR A 144 6.55 -10.35 -18.40
C TYR A 144 7.31 -11.49 -19.09
N THR A 145 6.70 -12.14 -20.08
CA THR A 145 7.32 -13.20 -20.90
C THR A 145 8.53 -12.71 -21.70
N ALA A 146 8.54 -11.43 -22.06
CA ALA A 146 9.69 -10.78 -22.69
C ALA A 146 10.83 -10.46 -21.70
N GLY A 147 10.66 -10.82 -20.42
CA GLY A 147 11.63 -10.58 -19.34
C GLY A 147 11.50 -9.21 -18.69
N ALA A 148 10.43 -8.45 -18.96
CA ALA A 148 10.22 -7.15 -18.34
C ALA A 148 9.77 -7.33 -16.88
N THR A 149 10.64 -6.93 -15.95
CA THR A 149 10.29 -6.79 -14.53
C THR A 149 9.84 -5.36 -14.25
N PHE A 150 9.10 -5.11 -13.18
CA PHE A 150 8.70 -3.74 -12.79
C PHE A 150 9.89 -2.76 -12.68
N PRO A 151 11.03 -3.12 -12.06
CA PRO A 151 12.22 -2.28 -12.11
C PRO A 151 12.71 -2.00 -13.54
N GLY A 152 12.68 -3.01 -14.43
CA GLY A 152 13.03 -2.85 -15.84
C GLY A 152 12.10 -1.91 -16.59
N LEU A 153 10.78 -2.03 -16.38
CA LEU A 153 9.78 -1.13 -16.95
C LEU A 153 10.00 0.32 -16.50
N TYR A 154 10.22 0.54 -15.20
CA TYR A 154 10.53 1.88 -14.69
C TYR A 154 11.86 2.42 -15.21
N ALA A 155 12.88 1.58 -15.41
CA ALA A 155 14.15 1.99 -16.00
C ALA A 155 13.98 2.41 -17.48
N ALA A 156 13.14 1.71 -18.24
CA ALA A 156 12.81 2.10 -19.60
C ALA A 156 12.08 3.46 -19.65
N ILE A 157 11.10 3.67 -18.74
CA ILE A 157 10.40 4.95 -18.59
C ILE A 157 11.37 6.08 -18.22
N ALA A 158 12.25 5.84 -17.24
CA ALA A 158 13.26 6.82 -16.82
C ALA A 158 14.21 7.18 -17.98
N SER A 159 14.69 6.19 -18.73
CA SER A 159 15.58 6.41 -19.88
C SER A 159 14.89 7.24 -20.97
N ALA A 160 13.63 6.94 -21.27
CA ALA A 160 12.83 7.72 -22.22
C ALA A 160 12.62 9.17 -21.73
N HIS A 161 12.40 9.36 -20.43
CA HIS A 161 12.25 10.68 -19.81
C HIS A 161 13.56 11.48 -19.90
N MET A 162 14.71 10.87 -19.61
CA MET A 162 16.03 11.49 -19.77
C MET A 162 16.27 11.94 -21.21
N HIS A 163 15.97 11.07 -22.18
CA HIS A 163 16.13 11.39 -23.59
C HIS A 163 15.22 12.55 -24.04
N LYS A 164 13.95 12.56 -23.61
CA LYS A 164 12.96 13.54 -24.07
C LYS A 164 13.06 14.89 -23.37
N TYR A 165 13.32 14.89 -22.07
CA TYR A 165 13.22 16.09 -21.22
C TYR A 165 14.56 16.52 -20.61
N GLY A 166 15.63 15.76 -20.83
CA GLY A 166 16.97 16.11 -20.35
C GLY A 166 17.18 15.94 -18.84
N THR A 167 16.27 15.25 -18.12
CA THR A 167 16.53 14.86 -16.73
C THR A 167 17.78 14.00 -16.65
N THR A 168 18.54 14.13 -15.59
CA THR A 168 19.77 13.37 -15.40
C THR A 168 19.58 12.27 -14.35
N TRP A 169 20.55 11.36 -14.25
CA TRP A 169 20.52 10.34 -13.19
C TRP A 169 20.66 10.99 -11.79
N GLU A 170 21.36 12.13 -11.70
CA GLU A 170 21.47 12.92 -10.47
C GLU A 170 20.11 13.44 -10.00
N ASP A 171 19.20 13.79 -10.92
CA ASP A 171 17.85 14.22 -10.55
C ASP A 171 17.07 13.08 -9.86
N PHE A 172 17.13 11.87 -10.40
CA PHE A 172 16.52 10.69 -9.76
C PHE A 172 17.20 10.36 -8.43
N MET A 173 18.52 10.50 -8.35
CA MET A 173 19.26 10.30 -7.10
C MET A 173 18.84 11.29 -6.01
N ARG A 174 18.61 12.57 -6.35
CA ARG A 174 18.11 13.58 -5.39
C ARG A 174 16.77 13.17 -4.78
N VAL A 175 15.90 12.51 -5.55
CA VAL A 175 14.64 11.96 -5.02
C VAL A 175 14.92 10.88 -3.96
N ALA A 176 15.85 9.97 -4.22
CA ALA A 176 16.22 8.93 -3.27
C ALA A 176 16.83 9.51 -1.97
N ILE A 177 17.76 10.47 -2.09
CA ILE A 177 18.36 11.17 -0.94
C ILE A 177 17.28 11.84 -0.09
N LYS A 178 16.40 12.63 -0.73
CA LYS A 178 15.26 13.29 -0.05
C LYS A 178 14.38 12.27 0.67
N ASN A 179 14.01 11.17 0.02
CA ASN A 179 13.16 10.13 0.62
C ASN A 179 13.82 9.48 1.84
N HIS A 180 15.13 9.23 1.79
CA HIS A 180 15.89 8.67 2.92
C HIS A 180 16.07 9.66 4.09
N ILE A 181 16.24 10.95 3.80
CA ILE A 181 16.23 12.01 4.82
C ILE A 181 14.88 12.02 5.55
N ASN A 182 13.77 12.00 4.80
CA ASN A 182 12.44 11.96 5.39
C ASN A 182 12.18 10.63 6.14
N GLY A 183 12.64 9.51 5.59
CA GLY A 183 12.49 8.19 6.19
C GLY A 183 13.19 8.05 7.53
N LYS A 184 14.35 8.71 7.71
CA LYS A 184 15.09 8.76 8.98
C LYS A 184 14.23 9.29 10.13
N GLU A 185 13.45 10.34 9.88
CA GLU A 185 12.63 11.01 10.90
C GLU A 185 11.26 10.35 11.09
N ASN A 186 10.90 9.35 10.27
CA ASN A 186 9.61 8.67 10.34
C ASN A 186 9.70 7.36 11.14
N PRO A 187 9.04 7.25 12.33
CA PRO A 187 9.06 6.04 13.15
C PRO A 187 8.47 4.81 12.45
N PHE A 188 7.64 4.97 11.42
CA PHE A 188 7.02 3.89 10.66
C PHE A 188 7.78 3.47 9.40
N ALA A 189 8.80 4.21 8.97
CA ALA A 189 9.53 3.89 7.74
C ALA A 189 10.36 2.60 7.87
N GLN A 190 10.44 1.80 6.81
CA GLN A 190 11.33 0.63 6.76
C GLN A 190 12.81 1.03 6.81
N MET A 191 13.18 2.08 6.10
CA MET A 191 14.55 2.58 6.05
C MET A 191 14.67 3.90 6.83
N GLN A 192 15.10 3.81 8.08
CA GLN A 192 15.30 4.97 8.97
C GLN A 192 16.75 5.46 8.95
N ARG A 193 17.27 5.66 7.75
CA ARG A 193 18.65 6.14 7.54
C ARG A 193 18.71 7.11 6.39
N SER A 194 19.43 8.21 6.59
CA SER A 194 19.84 9.10 5.51
C SER A 194 20.90 8.41 4.65
N ILE A 195 20.89 8.70 3.35
CA ILE A 195 21.97 8.37 2.43
C ILE A 195 22.54 9.67 1.88
N ASN A 196 23.84 9.68 1.59
CA ASN A 196 24.51 10.72 0.84
C ASN A 196 25.16 10.11 -0.40
N PHE A 197 25.53 10.97 -1.34
CA PHE A 197 26.26 10.53 -2.52
C PHE A 197 27.68 11.05 -2.47
N SER A 198 28.64 10.16 -2.68
CA SER A 198 30.03 10.49 -2.99
C SER A 198 30.37 9.90 -4.36
N SER A 199 30.76 10.75 -5.32
CA SER A 199 31.09 10.35 -6.70
C SER A 199 32.20 9.31 -6.78
N GLU A 200 33.07 9.21 -5.78
CA GLU A 200 34.21 8.30 -5.73
C GLU A 200 33.86 6.80 -5.60
N ARG A 201 32.62 6.45 -5.21
CA ARG A 201 32.26 5.07 -4.84
C ARG A 201 31.61 4.23 -5.94
N TYR A 202 31.17 4.84 -7.04
CA TYR A 202 30.29 4.17 -8.01
C TYR A 202 30.79 4.14 -9.46
N PHE A 203 31.87 4.87 -9.78
CA PHE A 203 32.48 4.89 -11.13
C PHE A 203 33.94 4.40 -11.14
N LYS A 204 34.26 3.37 -10.33
CA LYS A 204 35.47 2.57 -10.51
C LYS A 204 35.17 1.32 -11.31
#